data_AF-A0A1Q6V171-F1
#
_entry.id   AF-A0A1Q6V171-F1
#
_cell.length_a   1.000
_cell.length_b   1.000
_cell.length_c   1.000
_cell.angle_alpha   90.00
_cell.angle_beta   90.00
_cell.angle_gamma   90.00
#
_symmetry.space_group_name_H-M   'P 1'
#
loop_
_entity.id
_entity.type
_entity.pdbx_description
1 polymer ?
#
loop_
_entity_poly.entity_id
_entity_poly.type
_entity_poly.pdbx_seq_one_letter_code
_entity_poly.pdbx_strand_id
1 'polypeptide(L)' 'MKYDIDSEFFELQNDRIFYQLITGLSYRDIANKYYLRNKNKFIYKVRKLMSKYNIQNRRQLVFWAFNKELVNEDKIINL' A
#
# COMPACT_ATOMS: atom_id res chain seq x y z
N MET A 1 6.84 19.29 -4.19
CA MET A 1 7.54 18.14 -3.57
C MET A 1 8.50 17.57 -4.61
N LYS A 2 9.81 17.66 -4.39
CA LYS A 2 10.83 17.12 -5.30
C LYS A 2 10.91 15.62 -5.00
N TYR A 3 10.51 14.75 -5.92
CA TYR A 3 10.60 13.31 -5.70
C TYR A 3 12.07 12.92 -5.56
N ASP A 4 12.44 12.38 -4.41
CA ASP A 4 13.76 11.79 -4.19
C ASP A 4 13.75 10.38 -4.80
N ILE A 5 14.24 10.28 -6.02
CA ILE A 5 14.23 9.04 -6.83
C ILE A 5 15.06 7.94 -6.14
N ASP A 6 16.02 8.32 -5.30
CA ASP A 6 16.91 7.41 -4.58
C ASP A 6 16.35 6.99 -3.21
N SER A 7 15.17 7.53 -2.82
CA SER A 7 14.52 7.15 -1.58
C SER A 7 14.07 5.69 -1.60
N GLU A 8 14.32 4.97 -0.51
CA GLU A 8 13.80 3.61 -0.28
C GLU A 8 12.25 3.53 -0.41
N PHE A 9 11.57 4.67 -0.29
CA PHE A 9 10.11 4.80 -0.40
C PHE A 9 9.62 5.20 -1.80
N PHE A 10 10.51 5.52 -2.74
CA PHE A 10 10.13 5.97 -4.09
C PHE A 10 9.28 4.93 -4.84
N GLU A 11 9.68 3.65 -4.79
CA GLU A 11 8.90 2.55 -5.38
C GLU A 11 7.55 2.35 -4.67
N LEU A 12 7.47 2.67 -3.38
CA LEU A 12 6.27 2.50 -2.55
C LEU A 12 5.24 3.63 -2.78
N GLN A 13 5.67 4.87 -3.02
CA GLN A 13 4.77 6.00 -3.30
C GLN A 13 3.90 5.78 -4.55
N ASN A 14 4.42 5.02 -5.52
CA ASN A 14 3.71 4.66 -6.74
C ASN A 14 2.95 3.33 -6.65
N ASP A 15 3.08 2.59 -5.54
CA ASP A 15 2.39 1.32 -5.38
C ASP A 15 0.92 1.54 -5.00
N ARG A 16 0.02 1.11 -5.89
CA ARG A 16 -1.44 1.21 -5.70
C ARG A 16 -1.95 0.42 -4.47
N ILE A 17 -1.09 -0.43 -3.89
CA ILE A 17 -1.34 -1.16 -2.65
C ILE A 17 -1.95 -0.26 -1.58
N PHE A 18 -1.37 0.91 -1.32
CA PHE A 18 -1.73 1.70 -0.14
C PHE A 18 -3.11 2.34 -0.25
N TYR A 19 -3.47 2.77 -1.45
CA TYR A 19 -4.80 3.29 -1.78
C TYR A 19 -5.88 2.22 -1.60
N GLN A 20 -5.60 0.99 -2.05
CA GLN A 20 -6.58 -0.10 -1.95
C GLN A 20 -6.73 -0.59 -0.51
N LEU A 21 -5.69 -0.48 0.32
CA LEU A 21 -5.77 -0.81 1.75
C LEU A 21 -6.82 0.03 2.50
N ILE A 22 -7.24 1.17 1.97
CA ILE A 22 -8.23 2.07 2.56
C ILE A 22 -9.67 1.69 2.16
N THR A 23 -9.86 1.02 1.02
CA THR A 23 -11.17 0.69 0.43
C THR A 23 -12.04 -0.31 1.23
N GLY A 24 -11.60 -0.75 2.41
CA GLY A 24 -12.30 -1.76 3.23
C GLY A 24 -12.26 -3.19 2.68
N LEU A 25 -12.05 -3.38 1.38
CA LEU A 25 -11.94 -4.68 0.70
C LEU A 25 -10.86 -5.57 1.32
N SER A 26 -11.09 -6.88 1.46
CA SER A 26 -10.06 -7.78 2.00
C SER A 26 -8.83 -7.83 1.10
N TYR A 27 -7.67 -8.25 1.62
CA TYR A 27 -6.46 -8.42 0.79
C TYR A 27 -6.69 -9.38 -0.37
N ARG A 28 -7.55 -10.39 -0.19
CA ARG A 28 -7.91 -11.33 -1.25
C ARG A 28 -8.75 -10.66 -2.32
N ASP A 29 -9.70 -9.82 -1.94
CA ASP A 29 -10.58 -9.11 -2.89
C ASP A 29 -9.80 -8.05 -3.66
N ILE A 30 -8.93 -7.30 -3.00
CA ILE A 30 -8.02 -6.34 -3.66
C ILE A 30 -7.13 -7.08 -4.67
N ALA A 31 -6.54 -8.21 -4.26
CA ALA A 31 -5.69 -9.00 -5.13
C ALA A 31 -6.46 -9.57 -6.34
N ASN A 32 -7.68 -10.07 -6.11
CA ASN A 32 -8.54 -10.58 -7.17
C ASN A 32 -9.02 -9.46 -8.11
N LYS A 33 -9.23 -8.24 -7.63
CA LYS A 33 -9.75 -7.11 -8.43
C LYS A 33 -8.65 -6.41 -9.23
N TYR A 34 -7.47 -6.21 -8.64
CA TYR A 34 -6.43 -5.34 -9.20
C TYR A 34 -5.13 -6.08 -9.55
N TYR A 35 -4.94 -7.31 -9.08
CA TYR A 35 -3.70 -8.06 -9.25
C TYR A 35 -3.94 -9.51 -9.69
N LEU A 36 -4.95 -9.79 -10.53
CA LEU A 36 -5.35 -11.16 -10.96
C LEU A 36 -4.16 -12.10 -11.25
N ARG A 37 -3.23 -11.69 -12.12
CA ARG A 37 -2.04 -12.49 -12.48
C ARG A 37 -0.95 -12.52 -11.40
N ASN A 38 -1.02 -11.63 -10.41
CA ASN A 38 0.02 -11.35 -9.42
C ASN A 38 -0.50 -11.38 -7.97
N LYS A 39 -1.63 -12.05 -7.70
CA LYS A 39 -2.29 -12.02 -6.38
C LYS A 39 -1.37 -12.45 -5.25
N ASN A 40 -0.64 -13.54 -5.43
CA ASN A 40 0.29 -14.05 -4.42
C ASN A 40 1.46 -13.07 -4.21
N LYS A 41 1.91 -12.41 -5.28
CA LYS A 41 2.96 -11.38 -5.23
C LYS A 41 2.48 -10.13 -4.46
N PHE A 42 1.22 -9.71 -4.65
CA PHE A 42 0.59 -8.65 -3.86
C PHE A 42 0.55 -9.02 -2.37
N ILE A 43 0.00 -10.19 -2.03
CA ILE A 43 -0.12 -10.64 -0.63
C ILE A 43 1.27 -10.73 0.02
N TYR A 44 2.26 -11.26 -0.71
CA TYR A 44 3.64 -11.32 -0.26
C TYR A 44 4.26 -9.95 -0.01
N LYS A 45 4.09 -8.98 -0.93
CA LYS A 45 4.55 -7.60 -0.75
C LYS A 45 3.98 -6.96 0.52
N VAL A 46 2.66 -7.08 0.74
CA VAL A 46 1.99 -6.57 1.95
C VAL A 46 2.61 -7.18 3.21
N ARG A 47 2.79 -8.50 3.24
CA ARG A 47 3.39 -9.21 4.40
C ARG A 47 4.85 -8.81 4.64
N LYS A 48 5.65 -8.73 3.58
CA LYS A 48 7.06 -8.32 3.66
C LYS A 48 7.18 -6.91 4.24
N LEU A 49 6.32 -6.00 3.78
CA LEU A 49 6.28 -4.63 4.27
C LEU A 49 5.83 -4.57 5.73
N MET A 50 4.79 -5.32 6.10
CA MET A 50 4.34 -5.41 7.48
C MET A 50 5.44 -5.93 8.41
N SER A 51 6.16 -6.99 8.00
CA SER A 51 7.28 -7.53 8.76
C SER A 51 8.43 -6.54 8.89
N LYS A 52 8.80 -5.85 7.81
CA LYS A 52 9.91 -4.88 7.78
C LYS A 52 9.70 -3.72 8.76
N TYR A 53 8.46 -3.25 8.89
CA TYR A 53 8.13 -2.08 9.72
C TYR A 53 7.43 -2.45 11.04
N ASN A 54 7.47 -3.74 11.44
CA ASN A 54 6.84 -4.25 12.66
C ASN A 54 5.35 -3.88 12.79
N ILE A 55 4.63 -3.93 11.67
CA ILE A 55 3.21 -3.61 11.57
C ILE A 55 2.43 -4.90 11.77
N GLN A 56 1.53 -4.91 12.76
CA GLN A 56 0.82 -6.11 13.18
C GLN A 56 -0.54 -6.27 12.51
N ASN A 57 -1.16 -5.18 12.08
CA ASN A 57 -2.49 -5.21 11.50
C ASN A 57 -2.70 -4.16 10.40
N ARG A 58 -3.80 -4.31 9.66
CA ARG A 58 -4.15 -3.42 8.55
C ARG A 58 -4.31 -1.96 8.96
N ARG A 59 -4.86 -1.69 10.16
CA ARG A 59 -5.04 -0.30 10.62
C ARG A 59 -3.70 0.39 10.82
N GLN A 60 -2.76 -0.30 11.47
CA GLN A 60 -1.39 0.18 11.64
C GLN A 60 -0.70 0.36 10.27
N LEU A 61 -0.95 -0.52 9.30
CA LEU A 61 -0.41 -0.40 7.96
C LEU A 61 -0.91 0.85 7.23
N VAL A 62 -2.21 1.11 7.30
CA VAL A 62 -2.83 2.30 6.73
C VAL A 62 -2.29 3.56 7.41
N PHE A 63 -2.28 3.60 8.74
CA PHE A 63 -1.75 4.73 9.51
C PHE A 63 -0.27 5.00 9.20
N TRP A 64 0.54 3.96 9.11
CA TRP A 64 1.94 4.05 8.71
C TRP A 64 2.10 4.63 7.29
N ALA A 65 1.27 4.20 6.34
CA ALA A 65 1.33 4.69 4.95
C ALA A 65 0.94 6.17 4.85
N PHE A 66 -0.04 6.62 5.63
CA PHE A 66 -0.40 8.04 5.76
C PHE A 66 0.75 8.86 6.34
N ASN A 67 1.34 8.44 7.46
CA ASN A 67 2.45 9.16 8.10
C ASN A 67 3.71 9.24 7.22
N LYS A 68 3.82 8.36 6.22
CA LYS A 68 4.92 8.33 5.25
C LYS A 68 4.57 9.03 3.94
N GLU A 69 3.41 9.69 3.85
CA GLU A 69 2.91 10.38 2.66
C GLU A 69 2.87 9.47 1.42
N LEU A 70 2.69 8.16 1.63
CA LEU A 70 2.59 7.16 0.55
C LEU A 70 1.18 7.12 -0.06
N VAL A 71 0.21 7.66 0.67
CA VAL A 71 -1.16 7.84 0.23
C VAL A 71 -1.43 9.33 0.17
N ASN A 72 -1.84 9.82 -0.98
CA ASN A 72 -2.26 11.20 -1.14
C ASN A 72 -3.80 11.29 -0.96
N GLU A 73 -4.26 12.19 -0.10
CA GLU A 73 -5.69 12.34 0.25
C GLU A 73 -6.56 12.62 -0.98
N ASP A 74 -6.06 13.43 -1.92
CA ASP A 74 -6.76 13.77 -3.17
C ASP A 74 -7.03 12.56 -4.08
N LYS A 75 -6.18 11.54 -4.01
CA LYS A 75 -6.36 10.29 -4.75
C LYS A 75 -7.35 9.35 -4.06
N ILE A 76 -7.62 9.54 -2.76
CA ILE A 76 -8.63 8.76 -2.02
C ILE A 76 -10.03 9.22 -2.43
N ILE A 77 -10.23 10.53 -2.64
CA ILE A 77 -11.53 11.11 -3.01
C ILE A 77 -12.02 10.61 -4.39
N ASN A 78 -11.12 10.09 -5.22
CA ASN A 78 -11.39 9.65 -6.59
C ASN A 78 -11.36 8.11 -6.79
N LEU A 79 -11.38 7.32 -5.70
CA LEU A 79 -11.42 5.84 -5.72
C LEU A 79 -12.81 5.27 -5.49
#